data_AF-A0A9N9X1S9-F1
#
_entry.id   AF-A0A9N9X1S9-F1
#
_cell.length_a   1.000
_cell.length_b   1.000
_cell.length_c   1.000
_cell.angle_alpha   90.00
_cell.angle_beta   90.00
_cell.angle_gamma   90.00
#
_symmetry.space_group_name_H-M   'P 1'
#
loop_
_entity.id
_entity.type
_entity.pdbx_description
1 polymer ?
#
loop_
_entity_poly.entity_id
_entity_poly.type
_entity_poly.pdbx_seq_one_letter_code
_entity_poly.pdbx_strand_id
1 'polypeptide(L)'
;MKELILFLHAATGCDTTSAIFDIGKLKPFRRLSQDEALRLRVGVFNSPNATPDDIATAGEMFIMSLYPGKTSDDLGKRRFQMYVKINSRLPANKKFDLAQLPPTSSSSREHSLRVYLQVQEWLGNPLPPTDWGFEKDEEGHLRPVTNRRCESKKCSCRRHKMVCSNICGYCAGHGCSNTLREEDEDNVDHPDKDLEPIPCTETDVELISLA
;
A
#
# COMPACT_ATOMS: atom_id res chain seq x y z
N MET A 1 2.35 -28.70 -4.28
CA MET A 1 1.91 -27.52 -5.08
C MET A 1 0.40 -27.46 -5.20
N LYS A 2 -0.31 -28.53 -5.59
CA LYS A 2 -1.79 -28.53 -5.72
C LYS A 2 -2.52 -27.88 -4.54
N GLU A 3 -2.10 -28.19 -3.32
CA GLU A 3 -2.67 -27.65 -2.08
C GLU A 3 -2.44 -26.13 -1.88
N LEU A 4 -1.49 -25.51 -2.57
CA LEU A 4 -1.17 -24.09 -2.43
C LEU A 4 -1.72 -23.24 -3.58
N ILE A 5 -2.53 -23.80 -4.48
CA ILE A 5 -3.02 -23.07 -5.65
C ILE A 5 -3.97 -21.93 -5.26
N LEU A 6 -4.81 -22.14 -4.24
CA LEU A 6 -5.71 -21.14 -3.68
C LEU A 6 -4.89 -19.98 -3.10
N PHE A 7 -3.96 -20.29 -2.19
CA PHE A 7 -3.04 -19.31 -1.64
C PHE A 7 -2.29 -18.54 -2.73
N LEU A 8 -1.68 -19.23 -3.68
CA LEU A 8 -0.91 -18.60 -4.75
C LEU A 8 -1.78 -17.65 -5.58
N HIS A 9 -3.01 -18.05 -5.91
CA HIS A 9 -3.93 -17.22 -6.68
C HIS A 9 -4.31 -15.96 -5.92
N ALA A 10 -4.73 -16.07 -4.66
CA ALA A 10 -5.10 -14.92 -3.84
C ALA A 10 -3.90 -14.04 -3.50
N ALA A 11 -2.74 -14.62 -3.14
CA ALA A 11 -1.55 -13.87 -2.73
C ALA A 11 -0.92 -13.05 -3.87
N THR A 12 -1.14 -13.46 -5.11
CA THR A 12 -0.63 -12.76 -6.31
C THR A 12 -1.69 -11.91 -7.00
N GLY A 13 -2.89 -11.81 -6.43
CA GLY A 13 -4.01 -11.04 -6.93
C GLY A 13 -5.12 -11.90 -7.54
N CYS A 14 -6.33 -11.70 -7.01
CA CYS A 14 -7.61 -12.12 -7.58
C CYS A 14 -8.62 -10.96 -7.47
N ASP A 15 -9.91 -11.24 -7.65
CA ASP A 15 -10.94 -10.18 -7.65
C ASP A 15 -11.07 -9.44 -6.31
N THR A 16 -10.64 -10.06 -5.21
CA THR A 16 -10.83 -9.53 -3.84
C THR A 16 -9.51 -9.17 -3.14
N THR A 17 -8.37 -9.49 -3.74
CA THR A 17 -7.04 -9.23 -3.16
C THR A 17 -6.14 -8.50 -4.17
N SER A 18 -5.35 -7.57 -3.65
CA SER A 18 -4.41 -6.79 -4.46
C SER A 18 -3.32 -7.67 -5.10
N ALA A 19 -2.92 -7.33 -6.33
CA ALA A 19 -1.71 -7.89 -6.91
C ALA A 19 -0.44 -7.20 -6.37
N ILE A 20 0.68 -7.92 -6.37
CA ILE A 20 1.99 -7.34 -6.07
C ILE A 20 2.54 -6.70 -7.34
N PHE A 21 2.86 -5.40 -7.28
CA PHE A 21 3.32 -4.62 -8.44
C PHE A 21 4.52 -5.27 -9.12
N ASP A 22 4.44 -5.39 -10.45
CA ASP A 22 5.47 -5.97 -11.32
C ASP A 22 5.89 -7.42 -10.95
N ILE A 23 4.99 -8.19 -10.32
CA ILE A 23 5.22 -9.61 -10.01
C ILE A 23 4.09 -10.47 -10.60
N GLY A 24 4.36 -11.05 -11.77
CA GLY A 24 3.47 -12.04 -12.39
C GLY A 24 3.47 -13.40 -11.68
N LYS A 25 2.36 -14.15 -11.80
CA LYS A 25 2.09 -15.44 -11.13
C LYS A 25 3.18 -16.51 -11.30
N LEU A 26 3.90 -16.49 -12.41
CA LEU A 26 4.95 -17.47 -12.72
C LEU A 26 6.15 -17.39 -11.75
N LYS A 27 6.54 -16.19 -11.33
CA LYS A 27 7.69 -15.99 -10.44
C LYS A 27 7.43 -16.57 -9.03
N PRO A 28 6.30 -16.24 -8.36
CA PRO A 28 5.91 -16.88 -7.12
C PRO A 28 5.69 -18.40 -7.24
N PHE A 29 5.09 -18.88 -8.34
CA PHE A 29 4.93 -20.32 -8.60
C PHE A 29 6.27 -21.05 -8.62
N ARG A 30 7.24 -20.55 -9.39
CA ARG A 30 8.60 -21.11 -9.46
C ARG A 30 9.27 -21.07 -8.09
N ARG A 31 9.11 -19.98 -7.35
CA ARG A 31 9.69 -19.83 -6.01
C ARG A 31 9.16 -20.89 -5.05
N LEU A 32 7.85 -21.07 -4.96
CA LEU A 32 7.25 -22.13 -4.14
C LEU A 32 7.62 -23.53 -4.63
N SER A 33 7.81 -23.72 -5.94
CA SER A 33 8.20 -25.04 -6.48
C SER A 33 9.62 -25.45 -6.07
N GLN A 34 10.49 -24.50 -5.78
CA GLN A 34 11.91 -24.74 -5.44
C GLN A 34 12.21 -24.68 -3.94
N ASP A 35 11.37 -24.02 -3.15
CA ASP A 35 11.61 -23.76 -1.73
C ASP A 35 10.61 -24.51 -0.84
N GLU A 36 11.01 -25.69 -0.36
CA GLU A 36 10.19 -26.51 0.53
C GLU A 36 9.88 -25.86 1.87
N ALA A 37 10.86 -25.20 2.48
CA ALA A 37 10.66 -24.51 3.75
C ALA A 37 9.61 -23.39 3.60
N LEU A 38 9.66 -22.63 2.50
CA LEU A 38 8.66 -21.62 2.22
C LEU A 38 7.28 -22.23 1.96
N ARG A 39 7.19 -23.35 1.22
CA ARG A 39 5.92 -24.07 1.03
C ARG A 39 5.27 -24.47 2.34
N LEU A 40 6.05 -25.02 3.28
CA LEU A 40 5.56 -25.42 4.59
C LEU A 40 5.06 -24.20 5.38
N ARG A 41 5.79 -23.08 5.32
CA ARG A 41 5.37 -21.82 5.97
C ARG A 41 4.05 -21.30 5.43
N VAL A 42 3.88 -21.20 4.11
CA VAL A 42 2.64 -20.69 3.52
C VAL A 42 1.46 -21.68 3.61
N GLY A 43 1.72 -22.93 3.99
CA GLY A 43 0.67 -23.91 4.27
C GLY A 43 -0.29 -23.47 5.37
N VAL A 44 0.13 -22.55 6.25
CA VAL A 44 -0.74 -21.96 7.29
C VAL A 44 -1.99 -21.29 6.71
N PHE A 45 -1.95 -20.79 5.48
CA PHE A 45 -3.10 -20.14 4.84
C PHE A 45 -4.27 -21.09 4.58
N ASN A 46 -4.00 -22.40 4.53
CA ASN A 46 -5.03 -23.43 4.39
C ASN A 46 -5.56 -23.93 5.74
N SER A 47 -4.94 -23.53 6.86
CA SER A 47 -5.38 -23.95 8.20
C SER A 47 -6.55 -23.08 8.67
N PRO A 48 -7.69 -23.67 9.10
CA PRO A 48 -8.85 -22.90 9.57
C PRO A 48 -8.63 -22.21 10.93
N ASN A 49 -7.60 -22.61 11.67
CA ASN A 49 -7.32 -22.11 13.02
C ASN A 49 -6.01 -21.29 13.10
N ALA A 50 -5.56 -20.76 11.97
CA ALA A 50 -4.35 -19.95 11.92
C ALA A 50 -4.55 -18.62 12.66
N THR A 51 -3.53 -18.18 13.41
CA THR A 51 -3.59 -16.87 14.05
C THR A 51 -3.23 -15.75 13.06
N PRO A 52 -3.74 -14.53 13.23
CA PRO A 52 -3.35 -13.39 12.39
C PRO A 52 -1.84 -13.14 12.32
N ASP A 53 -1.09 -13.46 13.38
CA ASP A 53 0.36 -13.25 13.44
C ASP A 53 1.14 -14.36 12.72
N ASP A 54 0.65 -15.61 12.75
CA ASP A 54 1.20 -16.69 11.91
C ASP A 54 0.99 -16.38 10.42
N ILE A 55 -0.21 -15.90 10.06
CA ILE A 55 -0.55 -15.46 8.70
C ILE A 55 0.35 -14.30 8.26
N ALA A 56 0.51 -13.28 9.10
CA ALA A 56 1.36 -12.13 8.82
C ALA A 56 2.82 -12.55 8.61
N THR A 57 3.34 -13.43 9.48
CA THR A 57 4.71 -13.93 9.40
C THR A 57 4.95 -14.73 8.13
N ALA A 58 4.07 -15.69 7.82
CA ALA A 58 4.18 -16.51 6.61
C ALA A 58 4.04 -15.67 5.33
N GLY A 59 3.11 -14.71 5.32
CA GLY A 59 2.90 -13.80 4.22
C GLY A 59 4.07 -12.85 3.97
N GLU A 60 4.66 -12.30 5.03
CA GLU A 60 5.87 -11.48 4.94
C GLU A 60 7.05 -12.29 4.40
N MET A 61 7.28 -13.52 4.89
CA MET A 61 8.30 -14.42 4.37
C MET A 61 8.10 -14.71 2.88
N PHE A 62 6.85 -14.94 2.46
CA PHE A 62 6.50 -15.14 1.05
C PHE A 62 6.80 -13.90 0.22
N ILE A 63 6.30 -12.72 0.60
CA ILE A 63 6.54 -11.47 -0.13
C ILE A 63 8.04 -11.19 -0.23
N MET A 64 8.77 -11.30 0.88
CA MET A 64 10.22 -11.16 0.91
C MET A 64 10.87 -12.04 -0.16
N SER A 65 10.53 -13.33 -0.21
CA SER A 65 11.10 -14.28 -1.17
C SER A 65 10.99 -13.89 -2.64
N LEU A 66 10.09 -12.95 -2.98
CA LEU A 66 9.88 -12.43 -4.33
C LEU A 66 10.82 -11.28 -4.69
N TYR A 67 11.51 -10.69 -3.73
CA TYR A 67 12.45 -9.59 -3.94
C TYR A 67 13.90 -10.04 -3.67
N PRO A 68 14.89 -9.46 -4.38
CA PRO A 68 16.29 -9.72 -4.09
C PRO A 68 16.64 -9.25 -2.68
N GLY A 69 17.46 -10.01 -1.97
CA GLY A 69 17.88 -9.69 -0.61
C GLY A 69 18.51 -10.90 0.09
N LYS A 70 19.13 -10.67 1.25
CA LYS A 70 19.65 -11.75 2.09
C LYS A 70 18.53 -12.34 2.96
N THR A 71 18.73 -13.55 3.45
CA THR A 71 17.78 -14.22 4.36
C THR A 71 17.62 -13.49 5.69
N SER A 72 18.66 -12.78 6.14
CA SER A 72 18.64 -11.97 7.36
C SER A 72 17.98 -10.59 7.21
N ASP A 73 17.70 -10.16 5.98
CA ASP A 73 17.13 -8.83 5.73
C ASP A 73 15.63 -8.84 5.99
N ASP A 74 15.11 -7.86 6.73
CA ASP A 74 13.67 -7.60 6.85
C ASP A 74 13.11 -6.83 5.62
N LEU A 75 11.78 -6.66 5.54
CA LEU A 75 11.15 -5.90 4.45
C LEU A 75 11.63 -4.45 4.38
N GLY A 76 11.91 -3.80 5.50
CA GLY A 76 12.43 -2.42 5.54
C GLY A 76 13.81 -2.33 4.89
N LYS A 77 14.70 -3.27 5.20
CA LYS A 77 16.03 -3.37 4.61
C LYS A 77 15.96 -3.66 3.12
N ARG A 78 15.08 -4.58 2.69
CA ARG A 78 14.85 -4.87 1.25
C ARG A 78 14.32 -3.65 0.51
N ARG A 79 13.38 -2.90 1.11
CA ARG A 79 12.87 -1.64 0.56
C ARG A 79 13.99 -0.63 0.35
N PHE A 80 14.84 -0.42 1.35
CA PHE A 80 15.96 0.50 1.23
C PHE A 80 16.97 0.07 0.16
N GLN A 81 17.33 -1.21 0.12
CA GLN A 81 18.23 -1.76 -0.92
C GLN A 81 17.65 -1.58 -2.32
N MET A 82 16.37 -1.87 -2.51
CA MET A 82 15.66 -1.68 -3.78
C MET A 82 15.62 -0.21 -4.20
N TYR A 83 15.31 0.70 -3.26
CA TYR A 83 15.34 2.14 -3.49
C TYR A 83 16.71 2.59 -4.00
N VAL A 84 17.79 2.27 -3.28
CA VAL A 84 19.16 2.63 -3.69
C VAL A 84 19.48 2.07 -5.07
N LYS A 85 19.16 0.81 -5.33
CA LYS A 85 19.45 0.12 -6.59
C LYS A 85 18.71 0.73 -7.78
N ILE A 86 17.44 1.05 -7.63
CA ILE A 86 16.64 1.63 -8.71
C ILE A 86 17.01 3.10 -8.90
N ASN A 87 17.06 3.88 -7.81
CA ASN A 87 17.31 5.31 -7.87
C ASN A 87 18.71 5.65 -8.44
N SER A 88 19.73 4.84 -8.13
CA SER A 88 21.07 5.00 -8.72
C SER A 88 21.14 4.79 -10.23
N ARG A 89 20.11 4.18 -10.83
CA ARG A 89 20.00 3.95 -12.28
C ARG A 89 18.98 4.87 -12.94
N LEU A 90 18.27 5.68 -12.16
CA LEU A 90 17.20 6.51 -12.63
C LEU A 90 17.77 7.79 -13.28
N PRO A 91 17.34 8.16 -14.49
CA PRO A 91 17.72 9.44 -15.09
C PRO A 91 17.28 10.62 -14.22
N ALA A 92 18.08 11.70 -14.19
CA ALA A 92 17.82 12.88 -13.34
C ALA A 92 16.45 13.56 -13.60
N ASN A 93 15.88 13.37 -14.78
CA ASN A 93 14.58 13.93 -15.18
C ASN A 93 13.39 12.97 -14.95
N LYS A 94 13.61 11.78 -14.40
CA LYS A 94 12.55 10.81 -14.11
C LYS A 94 12.24 10.77 -12.62
N LYS A 95 10.95 10.69 -12.30
CA LYS A 95 10.47 10.51 -10.92
C LYS A 95 10.56 9.04 -10.53
N PHE A 96 10.96 8.79 -9.29
CA PHE A 96 10.98 7.45 -8.72
C PHE A 96 9.54 7.00 -8.42
N ASP A 97 9.16 5.82 -8.90
CA ASP A 97 7.85 5.23 -8.61
C ASP A 97 7.94 4.34 -7.36
N LEU A 98 7.20 4.70 -6.32
CA LEU A 98 7.15 3.99 -5.04
C LEU A 98 6.59 2.57 -5.18
N ALA A 99 5.77 2.28 -6.19
CA ALA A 99 5.20 0.95 -6.41
C ALA A 99 6.28 -0.10 -6.74
N GLN A 100 7.45 0.33 -7.22
CA GLN A 100 8.59 -0.57 -7.48
C GLN A 100 9.23 -1.13 -6.21
N LEU A 101 8.92 -0.57 -5.03
CA LEU A 101 9.42 -1.06 -3.76
C LEU A 101 8.60 -2.28 -3.28
N PRO A 102 9.23 -3.24 -2.56
CA PRO A 102 8.50 -4.25 -1.81
C PRO A 102 7.46 -3.61 -0.88
N PRO A 103 6.30 -4.22 -0.62
CA PRO A 103 5.36 -3.74 0.38
C PRO A 103 6.02 -3.47 1.74
N THR A 104 5.45 -2.55 2.53
CA THR A 104 5.84 -2.39 3.94
C THR A 104 5.37 -3.60 4.75
N SER A 105 5.92 -3.82 5.96
CA SER A 105 5.44 -4.90 6.84
C SER A 105 3.95 -4.74 7.20
N SER A 106 3.46 -3.52 7.43
CA SER A 106 2.02 -3.28 7.66
C SER A 106 1.18 -3.61 6.43
N SER A 107 1.57 -3.15 5.24
CA SER A 107 0.86 -3.48 4.00
C SER A 107 0.90 -4.97 3.69
N SER A 108 2.03 -5.63 3.93
CA SER A 108 2.22 -7.07 3.81
C SER A 108 1.29 -7.84 4.74
N ARG A 109 1.18 -7.40 6.00
CA ARG A 109 0.28 -7.97 7.00
C ARG A 109 -1.18 -7.87 6.54
N GLU A 110 -1.66 -6.68 6.22
CA GLU A 110 -3.07 -6.48 5.83
C GLU A 110 -3.40 -7.22 4.52
N HIS A 111 -2.48 -7.25 3.54
CA HIS A 111 -2.63 -8.09 2.35
C HIS A 111 -2.75 -9.57 2.72
N SER A 112 -1.89 -10.07 3.60
CA SER A 112 -1.90 -11.47 4.03
C SER A 112 -3.19 -11.85 4.75
N LEU A 113 -3.77 -10.96 5.56
CA LEU A 113 -5.08 -11.23 6.19
C LEU A 113 -6.19 -11.40 5.14
N ARG A 114 -6.24 -10.53 4.14
CA ARG A 114 -7.26 -10.61 3.07
C ARG A 114 -7.08 -11.85 2.20
N VAL A 115 -5.82 -12.23 1.94
CA VAL A 115 -5.49 -13.50 1.27
C VAL A 115 -6.00 -14.68 2.08
N TYR A 116 -5.80 -14.67 3.40
CA TYR A 116 -6.31 -15.72 4.28
C TYR A 116 -7.83 -15.80 4.25
N LEU A 117 -8.53 -14.66 4.41
CA LEU A 117 -9.98 -14.57 4.29
C LEU A 117 -10.48 -15.22 2.98
N GLN A 118 -9.86 -14.85 1.85
CA GLN A 118 -10.26 -15.37 0.55
C GLN A 118 -9.99 -16.88 0.39
N VAL A 119 -8.87 -17.37 0.92
CA VAL A 119 -8.55 -18.81 0.88
C VAL A 119 -9.54 -19.60 1.74
N GLN A 120 -9.86 -19.11 2.93
CA GLN A 120 -10.79 -19.77 3.85
C GLN A 120 -12.22 -19.78 3.28
N GLU A 121 -12.66 -18.71 2.63
CA GLU A 121 -13.93 -18.67 1.89
C GLU A 121 -13.99 -19.79 0.83
N TRP A 122 -12.94 -19.94 0.02
CA TRP A 122 -12.87 -21.01 -0.98
C TRP A 122 -12.80 -22.42 -0.39
N LEU A 123 -12.33 -22.56 0.85
CA LEU A 123 -12.30 -23.82 1.58
C LEU A 123 -13.62 -24.11 2.34
N GLY A 124 -14.60 -23.20 2.30
CA GLY A 124 -15.88 -23.35 2.98
C GLY A 124 -15.85 -22.97 4.47
N ASN A 125 -14.86 -22.19 4.89
CA ASN A 125 -14.72 -21.67 6.25
C ASN A 125 -15.00 -20.16 6.24
N PRO A 126 -16.28 -19.73 6.29
CA PRO A 126 -16.60 -18.31 6.25
C PRO A 126 -16.09 -17.61 7.51
N LEU A 127 -15.37 -16.51 7.32
CA LEU A 127 -14.80 -15.70 8.39
C LEU A 127 -15.33 -14.26 8.31
N PRO A 128 -15.47 -13.56 9.45
CA PRO A 128 -15.92 -12.17 9.46
C PRO A 128 -14.86 -11.24 8.83
N PRO A 129 -15.15 -10.52 7.71
CA PRO A 129 -14.14 -9.73 7.01
C PRO A 129 -13.45 -8.67 7.88
N THR A 130 -14.15 -8.14 8.89
CA THR A 130 -13.65 -7.12 9.83
C THR A 130 -12.49 -7.60 10.69
N ASP A 131 -12.32 -8.90 10.86
CA ASP A 131 -11.20 -9.48 11.61
C ASP A 131 -9.98 -9.74 10.70
N TRP A 132 -10.17 -9.65 9.38
CA TRP A 132 -9.23 -10.12 8.36
C TRP A 132 -8.89 -9.07 7.29
N GLY A 133 -8.63 -7.83 7.74
CA GLY A 133 -8.04 -6.79 6.88
C GLY A 133 -9.05 -5.94 6.11
N PHE A 134 -10.33 -5.98 6.51
CA PHE A 134 -11.36 -5.03 6.12
C PHE A 134 -11.91 -4.27 7.34
N GLU A 135 -12.46 -3.09 7.11
CA GLU A 135 -13.24 -2.31 8.08
C GLU A 135 -14.55 -1.88 7.43
N LYS A 136 -15.54 -1.48 8.24
CA LYS A 136 -16.79 -0.90 7.72
C LYS A 136 -16.69 0.62 7.71
N ASP A 137 -17.12 1.26 6.64
CA ASP A 137 -17.34 2.71 6.62
C ASP A 137 -18.63 3.10 7.35
N GLU A 138 -18.94 4.40 7.39
CA GLU A 138 -20.09 4.95 8.10
C GLU A 138 -21.42 4.41 7.54
N GLU A 139 -21.43 4.08 6.25
CA GLU A 139 -22.54 3.50 5.52
C GLU A 139 -22.59 1.96 5.64
N GLY A 140 -21.58 1.34 6.25
CA GLY A 140 -21.51 -0.10 6.50
C GLY A 140 -20.87 -0.93 5.38
N HIS A 141 -20.33 -0.31 4.33
CA HIS A 141 -19.59 -0.98 3.26
C HIS A 141 -18.21 -1.43 3.74
N LEU A 142 -17.75 -2.58 3.22
CA LEU A 142 -16.41 -3.08 3.52
C LEU A 142 -15.35 -2.32 2.72
N ARG A 143 -14.36 -1.76 3.43
CA ARG A 143 -13.17 -1.13 2.85
C ARG A 143 -11.90 -1.84 3.33
N PRO A 144 -10.88 -2.02 2.49
CA PRO A 144 -9.61 -2.59 2.93
C PRO A 144 -8.94 -1.70 3.97
N VAL A 145 -8.36 -2.32 5.01
CA VAL A 145 -7.50 -1.60 5.96
C VAL A 145 -6.19 -1.24 5.23
N THR A 146 -5.96 0.05 5.01
CA THR A 146 -4.82 0.56 4.22
C THR A 146 -3.58 0.87 5.06
N ASN A 147 -3.75 1.16 6.36
CA ASN A 147 -2.71 1.17 7.40
C ASN A 147 -3.38 1.25 8.77
N ARG A 148 -2.91 0.44 9.74
CA ARG A 148 -3.42 0.53 11.12
C ARG A 148 -3.20 1.92 11.67
N ARG A 149 -4.28 2.49 12.22
CA ARG A 149 -4.21 3.84 12.72
C ARG A 149 -3.33 3.91 13.98
N CYS A 150 -2.49 4.94 14.13
CA CYS A 150 -1.69 5.12 15.35
C CYS A 150 -2.64 5.43 16.52
N GLU A 151 -3.04 4.40 17.27
CA GLU A 151 -3.90 4.53 18.46
C GLU A 151 -3.09 4.69 19.75
N SER A 152 -1.76 4.73 19.66
CA SER A 152 -0.86 4.77 20.82
C SER A 152 -1.19 5.97 21.73
N LYS A 153 -1.71 5.67 22.94
CA LYS A 153 -1.88 6.66 24.03
C LYS A 153 -0.55 7.30 24.46
N LYS A 154 0.58 6.72 24.03
CA LYS A 154 1.93 7.25 24.27
C LYS A 154 2.39 8.24 23.18
N CYS A 155 1.61 8.42 22.11
CA CYS A 155 1.90 9.43 21.09
C CYS A 155 1.85 10.83 21.72
N SER A 156 3.02 11.48 21.80
CA SER A 156 3.16 12.82 22.37
C SER A 156 2.42 13.88 21.54
N CYS A 157 2.38 13.74 20.22
CA CYS A 157 1.64 14.65 19.33
C CYS A 157 0.15 14.68 19.70
N ARG A 158 -0.48 13.51 19.90
CA ARG A 158 -1.88 13.41 20.32
C ARG A 158 -2.10 13.97 21.73
N ARG A 159 -1.19 13.66 22.66
CA ARG A 159 -1.25 14.18 24.04
C ARG A 159 -1.22 15.71 24.09
N HIS A 160 -0.48 16.35 23.20
CA HIS A 160 -0.34 17.81 23.13
C HIS A 160 -1.21 18.45 22.05
N LYS A 161 -2.17 17.71 21.47
CA LYS A 161 -3.09 18.20 20.42
C LYS A 161 -2.37 18.82 19.21
N MET A 162 -1.20 18.30 18.85
CA MET A 162 -0.43 18.72 17.68
C MET A 162 -0.54 17.70 16.57
N VAL A 163 -0.54 18.13 15.32
CA VAL A 163 -0.50 17.23 14.16
C VAL A 163 0.77 16.37 14.17
N CYS A 164 0.62 15.06 14.02
CA CYS A 164 1.69 14.12 13.76
C CYS A 164 2.27 14.32 12.35
N SER A 165 3.59 14.51 12.28
CA SER A 165 4.34 14.30 11.04
C SER A 165 4.78 12.83 10.92
N ASN A 166 5.26 12.48 9.72
CA ASN A 166 5.92 11.20 9.44
C ASN A 166 7.18 10.92 10.30
N ILE A 167 7.69 11.92 11.01
CA ILE A 167 8.87 11.82 11.90
C ILE A 167 8.49 11.36 13.32
N CYS A 168 7.20 11.33 13.68
CA CYS A 168 6.77 10.97 15.03
C CYS A 168 7.31 9.58 15.41
N GLY A 169 8.27 9.46 16.34
CA GLY A 169 8.88 8.18 16.69
C GLY A 169 7.91 7.14 17.28
N TYR A 170 6.76 7.59 17.77
CA TYR A 170 5.70 6.69 18.28
C TYR A 170 4.75 6.18 17.19
N CYS A 171 4.60 6.92 16.09
CA CYS A 171 3.73 6.53 14.97
C CYS A 171 4.51 6.14 13.70
N ALA A 172 5.80 6.49 13.63
CA ALA A 172 6.75 6.28 12.53
C ALA A 172 6.18 6.55 11.12
N GLY A 173 5.26 7.51 10.99
CA GLY A 173 4.59 7.80 9.72
C GLY A 173 3.59 6.74 9.25
N HIS A 174 3.20 5.78 10.09
CA HIS A 174 2.20 4.78 9.78
C HIS A 174 0.85 5.14 10.41
N GLY A 175 -0.13 5.46 9.55
CA GLY A 175 -1.57 5.50 9.88
C GLY A 175 -1.99 6.46 11.00
N CYS A 176 -1.22 7.49 11.37
CA CYS A 176 -1.66 8.31 12.49
C CYS A 176 -2.95 9.08 12.17
N SER A 177 -4.03 8.87 12.95
CA SER A 177 -5.30 9.61 12.78
C SER A 177 -5.20 11.08 13.18
N ASN A 178 -4.06 11.47 13.72
CA ASN A 178 -3.71 12.82 14.12
C ASN A 178 -2.77 13.46 13.08
N THR A 179 -2.86 13.11 11.79
CA THR A 179 -2.17 13.83 10.69
C THR A 179 -3.10 14.88 10.09
N LEU A 180 -2.57 15.79 9.27
CA LEU A 180 -3.42 16.58 8.36
C LEU A 180 -4.14 15.57 7.47
N ARG A 181 -5.47 15.63 7.46
CA ARG A 181 -6.26 14.96 6.43
C ARG A 181 -6.11 15.85 5.20
N GLU A 182 -5.60 15.27 4.11
CA GLU A 182 -5.86 15.85 2.80
C GLU A 182 -7.37 15.64 2.61
N GLU A 183 -8.14 16.72 2.77
CA GLU A 183 -9.54 16.72 2.35
C GLU A 183 -9.53 16.58 0.83
N ASP A 184 -10.31 15.63 0.32
CA ASP A 184 -10.42 15.36 -1.11
C ASP A 184 -10.77 16.68 -1.84
N GLU A 185 -9.85 17.20 -2.65
CA GLU A 185 -10.13 18.28 -3.61
C GLU A 185 -10.95 17.73 -4.80
N ASP A 186 -12.03 17.00 -4.52
CA ASP A 186 -13.04 16.60 -5.50
C ASP A 186 -14.35 17.34 -5.21
N ASN A 187 -14.30 18.66 -5.33
CA ASN A 187 -15.48 19.51 -5.54
C ASN A 187 -15.06 20.80 -6.24
N VAL A 188 -14.63 20.69 -7.49
CA VAL A 188 -14.69 21.84 -8.41
C VAL A 188 -16.09 21.85 -9.02
N ASP A 189 -17.01 22.40 -8.24
CA ASP A 189 -18.29 22.89 -8.73
C ASP A 189 -18.00 23.82 -9.91
N HIS A 190 -18.52 23.52 -11.10
CA HIS A 190 -18.42 24.38 -12.28
C HIS A 190 -19.42 25.52 -12.12
N PRO A 191 -19.02 26.77 -11.86
CA PRO A 191 -19.94 27.87 -12.02
C PRO A 191 -19.78 28.41 -13.44
N ASP A 192 -20.74 28.09 -14.30
CA ASP A 192 -21.02 28.90 -15.48
C ASP A 192 -21.09 30.38 -15.06
N LYS A 193 -20.12 31.17 -15.49
CA LYS A 193 -20.20 32.62 -15.45
C LYS A 193 -19.71 33.18 -16.77
N ASP A 194 -20.67 33.66 -17.53
CA ASP A 194 -20.53 34.45 -18.74
C ASP A 194 -19.40 35.48 -18.58
N LEU A 195 -18.36 35.32 -19.39
CA LEU A 195 -17.26 36.27 -19.47
C LEU A 195 -17.67 37.38 -20.45
N GLU A 196 -18.19 38.49 -19.93
CA GLU A 196 -18.33 39.71 -20.74
C GLU A 196 -16.92 40.29 -21.07
N PRO A 197 -16.67 40.78 -22.30
CA PRO A 197 -15.36 41.25 -22.71
C PRO A 197 -14.98 42.59 -22.05
N ILE A 198 -13.77 42.68 -21.52
CA ILE A 198 -13.19 43.94 -21.03
C ILE A 198 -12.88 44.85 -22.24
N PRO A 199 -13.28 46.14 -22.25
CA PRO A 199 -13.01 47.04 -23.36
C PRO A 199 -11.57 47.55 -23.33
N CYS A 200 -10.89 47.47 -24.47
CA CYS A 200 -9.69 48.25 -24.75
C CYS A 200 -10.07 49.73 -24.87
N THR A 201 -9.37 50.61 -24.16
CA THR A 201 -9.38 52.04 -24.48
C THR A 201 -7.98 52.45 -24.91
N GLU A 202 -7.86 52.69 -26.21
CA GLU A 202 -6.76 53.43 -26.83
C GLU A 202 -6.89 54.91 -26.49
N THR A 203 -5.77 55.55 -26.17
CA THR A 203 -5.32 56.81 -26.80
C THR A 203 -3.83 56.95 -26.47
N ASP A 204 -2.88 56.69 -27.38
CA ASP A 204 -2.42 57.53 -28.52
C ASP A 204 -1.53 58.71 -28.01
N VAL A 205 -0.32 59.03 -28.47
CA VAL A 205 0.43 58.81 -29.72
C VAL A 205 1.94 59.08 -29.46
N GLU A 206 2.80 58.50 -30.30
CA GLU A 206 4.07 59.08 -30.81
C GLU A 206 5.34 59.14 -29.93
N LEU A 207 6.34 58.31 -30.29
CA LEU A 207 7.59 58.78 -30.94
C LEU A 207 8.53 57.60 -31.22
N ILE A 208 8.66 57.24 -32.51
CA ILE A 208 9.83 56.56 -33.08
C ILE A 208 10.44 57.55 -34.08
N SER A 209 11.70 57.96 -33.88
CA SER A 209 12.67 58.04 -35.00
C SER A 209 14.10 58.33 -34.52
N LEU A 210 15.00 57.45 -34.95
CA LEU A 210 16.37 57.71 -35.46
C LEU A 210 17.30 58.68 -34.71
N ALA A 211 18.31 58.10 -34.05
CA ALA A 211 19.73 58.39 -34.25
C ALA A 211 20.56 57.19 -33.77
#